data_AF-A0AAW9BEQ9-F1
#
_entry.id   AF-A0AAW9BEQ9-F1
#
_cell.length_a   1.000
_cell.length_b   1.000
_cell.length_c   1.000
_cell.angle_alpha   90.00
_cell.angle_beta   90.00
_cell.angle_gamma   90.00
#
_symmetry.space_group_name_H-M   'P 1'
#
loop_
_entity.id
_entity.type
_entity.pdbx_description
1 polymer ?
#
loop_
_entity_poly.entity_id
_entity_poly.type
_entity_poly.pdbx_seq_one_letter_code
_entity_poly.pdbx_strand_id
1 'polypeptide(L)'
;WTGMNWARKFLTDNRQGSTPKSAQEVLAAGEQIWVRELTTTDEDGNTQSSWKLSQVPSANTAFVAMNPENGGILSLVGGFNFVHSKFNRATMSVRQVGSSIKPFIYSAAIDKGLTLATLINDAPINKWDAGSGSAWRPKNSPPTYGGPTRLRIGLAQSKNVMAVRTLREVGLDETRQYLTRFGFDINEVPRSETIALGAGSLTPMKVAQGYSVFANG
;
A
#
# COMPACT_ATOMS: atom_id res chain seq x y z
N TRP A 1 5.13 17.66 -31.61
CA TRP A 1 5.73 18.32 -30.43
C TRP A 1 4.88 18.16 -29.16
N THR A 2 3.59 18.55 -29.16
CA THR A 2 2.70 18.46 -27.98
C THR A 2 2.58 17.06 -27.37
N GLY A 3 2.66 16.00 -28.17
CA GLY A 3 2.62 14.61 -27.69
C GLY A 3 3.87 14.08 -26.98
N MET A 4 4.93 14.87 -26.82
CA MET A 4 6.22 14.42 -26.23
C MET A 4 6.86 15.40 -25.23
N ASN A 5 6.28 16.58 -25.02
CA ASN A 5 6.83 17.61 -24.12
C ASN A 5 6.89 17.19 -22.64
N TRP A 6 6.22 16.10 -22.26
CA TRP A 6 6.23 15.51 -20.92
C TRP A 6 7.53 14.76 -20.60
N ALA A 7 8.30 14.36 -21.62
CA ALA A 7 9.41 13.42 -21.53
C ALA A 7 10.69 14.06 -20.94
N ARG A 8 10.59 14.60 -19.73
CA ARG A 8 11.76 15.00 -18.94
C ARG A 8 12.62 13.79 -18.64
N LYS A 9 13.94 13.96 -18.72
CA LYS A 9 14.88 12.90 -18.37
C LYS A 9 14.69 12.46 -16.92
N PHE A 10 14.47 11.17 -16.71
CA PHE A 10 14.50 10.57 -15.37
C PHE A 10 15.92 10.65 -14.80
N LEU A 11 16.06 11.12 -13.57
CA LEU A 11 17.35 11.15 -12.85
C LEU A 11 17.30 10.21 -11.64
N THR A 12 16.30 10.39 -10.78
CA THR A 12 16.01 9.53 -9.63
C THR A 12 14.51 9.52 -9.35
N ASP A 13 14.04 8.65 -8.46
CA ASP A 13 12.61 8.57 -8.08
C ASP A 13 12.04 9.88 -7.52
N ASN A 14 12.90 10.75 -7.00
CA ASN A 14 12.52 12.05 -6.43
C ASN A 14 12.97 13.24 -7.30
N ARG A 15 13.57 13.00 -8.47
CA ARG A 15 14.14 14.08 -9.29
C ARG A 15 14.03 13.82 -10.79
N GLN A 16 13.60 14.84 -11.51
CA GLN A 16 13.57 14.87 -12.97
C GLN A 16 14.48 15.97 -13.52
N GLY A 17 14.91 15.82 -14.77
CA GLY A 17 15.61 16.86 -15.51
C GLY A 17 14.72 18.04 -15.90
N SER A 18 15.30 19.00 -16.61
CA SER A 18 14.57 20.15 -17.17
C SER A 18 13.52 19.72 -18.20
N THR A 19 12.48 20.53 -18.38
CA THR A 19 11.52 20.36 -19.49
C THR A 19 12.26 20.40 -20.83
N PRO A 20 12.06 19.42 -21.73
CA PRO A 20 12.66 19.45 -23.05
C PRO A 20 12.12 20.63 -23.86
N LYS A 21 12.96 21.27 -24.68
CA LYS A 21 12.57 22.42 -25.52
C LYS A 21 12.39 22.07 -26.99
N SER A 22 12.96 20.94 -27.41
CA SER A 22 12.91 20.46 -28.80
C SER A 22 12.73 18.95 -28.86
N ALA A 23 12.27 18.43 -30.01
CA ALA A 23 12.06 16.99 -30.18
C ALA A 23 13.38 16.20 -30.16
N GLN A 24 14.47 16.83 -30.63
CA GLN A 24 15.82 16.26 -30.67
C GLN A 24 16.43 16.03 -29.29
N GLU A 25 15.94 16.74 -28.26
CA GLU A 25 16.34 16.49 -26.87
C GLU A 25 15.69 15.22 -26.28
N VAL A 26 14.61 14.73 -26.90
CA VAL A 26 13.84 13.58 -26.43
C VAL A 26 14.16 12.32 -27.23
N LEU A 27 14.27 12.44 -28.56
CA LEU A 27 14.39 11.30 -29.47
C LEU A 27 15.49 11.50 -30.51
N ALA A 28 16.08 10.39 -30.97
CA ALA A 28 16.99 10.33 -32.11
C ALA A 28 16.42 9.46 -33.24
N ALA A 29 16.80 9.76 -34.48
CA ALA A 29 16.41 8.94 -35.63
C ALA A 29 16.98 7.51 -35.48
N GLY A 30 16.12 6.50 -35.69
CA GLY A 30 16.47 5.09 -35.52
C GLY A 30 16.08 4.48 -34.17
N GLU A 31 15.59 5.27 -33.21
CA GLU A 31 15.12 4.73 -31.92
C GLU A 31 13.79 3.98 -32.05
N GLN A 32 13.68 2.87 -31.32
CA GLN A 32 12.43 2.16 -31.12
C GLN A 32 11.67 2.79 -29.94
N ILE A 33 10.48 3.30 -30.22
CA ILE A 33 9.66 4.04 -29.26
C ILE A 33 8.29 3.39 -29.07
N TRP A 34 7.64 3.71 -27.96
CA TRP A 34 6.23 3.40 -27.74
C TRP A 34 5.38 4.64 -28.02
N VAL A 35 4.29 4.45 -28.76
CA VAL A 35 3.30 5.50 -29.00
C VAL A 35 1.92 4.98 -28.62
N ARG A 36 1.05 5.90 -28.18
CA ARG A 36 -0.35 5.60 -27.91
C ARG A 36 -1.21 6.53 -28.77
N GLU A 37 -2.22 5.96 -29.40
CA GLU A 37 -3.24 6.72 -30.09
C GLU A 37 -4.16 7.38 -29.06
N LEU A 38 -4.45 8.66 -29.26
CA LEU A 38 -5.40 9.45 -28.49
C LEU A 38 -6.48 9.93 -29.42
N THR A 39 -7.70 9.50 -29.12
CA THR A 39 -8.90 9.96 -29.79
C THR A 39 -9.53 11.05 -28.93
N THR A 40 -9.64 12.26 -29.47
CA THR A 40 -10.34 13.38 -28.83
C THR A 40 -11.57 13.71 -29.65
N THR A 41 -12.69 13.91 -28.95
CA THR A 41 -13.96 14.32 -29.55
C THR A 41 -14.26 15.72 -29.06
N ASP A 42 -14.38 16.66 -29.99
CA ASP A 42 -14.69 18.06 -29.69
C ASP A 42 -16.18 18.22 -29.36
N GLU A 43 -16.57 19.38 -28.81
CA GLU A 43 -17.96 19.67 -28.42
C GLU A 43 -18.95 19.55 -29.59
N ASP A 44 -18.49 19.75 -30.82
CA ASP A 44 -19.26 19.60 -32.07
C ASP A 44 -19.37 18.13 -32.54
N GLY A 45 -18.88 17.16 -31.77
CA GLY A 45 -18.91 15.73 -32.11
C GLY A 45 -17.84 15.28 -33.12
N ASN A 46 -16.96 16.18 -33.55
CA ASN A 46 -15.85 15.85 -34.44
C ASN A 46 -14.76 15.06 -33.69
N THR A 47 -14.39 13.91 -34.22
CA THR A 47 -13.39 13.03 -33.62
C THR A 47 -12.06 13.13 -34.37
N GLN A 48 -10.98 13.48 -33.66
CA GLN A 48 -9.63 13.53 -34.19
C GLN A 48 -8.74 12.50 -33.48
N SER A 49 -7.87 11.86 -34.25
CA SER A 49 -6.84 10.95 -33.72
C SER A 49 -5.46 11.62 -33.74
N SER A 50 -4.73 11.47 -32.64
CA SER A 50 -3.36 11.97 -32.50
C SER A 50 -2.46 10.96 -31.80
N TRP A 51 -1.18 10.91 -32.17
CA TRP A 51 -0.20 10.03 -31.54
C TRP A 51 0.54 10.74 -30.40
N LYS A 52 0.65 10.07 -29.26
CA LYS A 52 1.41 10.54 -28.09
C LYS A 52 2.56 9.59 -27.77
N LEU A 53 3.76 10.15 -27.57
CA LEU A 53 4.91 9.40 -27.06
C LEU A 53 4.55 8.80 -25.70
N SER A 54 4.87 7.53 -25.52
CA SER A 54 4.55 6.75 -24.33
C SER A 54 5.77 5.97 -23.86
N GLN A 55 5.72 5.49 -22.62
CA GLN A 55 6.77 4.67 -22.03
C GLN A 55 6.12 3.55 -21.23
N VAL A 56 6.63 2.32 -21.39
CA VAL A 56 6.25 1.20 -20.52
C VAL A 56 6.75 1.51 -19.11
N PRO A 57 5.88 1.54 -18.08
CA PRO A 57 6.31 1.85 -16.72
C PRO A 57 7.31 0.84 -16.18
N SER A 58 8.35 1.31 -15.49
CA SER A 58 9.24 0.47 -14.70
C SER A 58 8.56 -0.04 -13.42
N ALA A 59 7.69 0.78 -12.83
CA ALA A 59 6.83 0.41 -11.72
C ALA A 59 5.76 -0.61 -12.15
N ASN A 60 5.26 -1.39 -11.19
CA ASN A 60 4.20 -2.36 -11.43
C ASN A 60 3.11 -2.26 -10.37
N THR A 61 1.95 -2.84 -10.64
CA THR A 61 0.80 -2.81 -9.74
C THR A 61 0.06 -4.14 -9.76
N ALA A 62 -0.85 -4.34 -8.81
CA ALA A 62 -1.79 -5.43 -8.78
C ALA A 62 -3.14 -4.93 -8.29
N PHE A 63 -4.22 -5.52 -8.80
CA PHE A 63 -5.57 -5.19 -8.39
C PHE A 63 -6.40 -6.46 -8.24
N VAL A 64 -7.22 -6.51 -7.18
CA VAL A 64 -8.18 -7.58 -6.93
C VAL A 64 -9.47 -6.93 -6.42
N ALA A 65 -10.60 -7.31 -7.01
CA ALA A 65 -11.92 -7.06 -6.46
C ALA A 65 -12.57 -8.39 -6.11
N MET A 66 -13.14 -8.48 -4.92
CA MET A 66 -13.73 -9.70 -4.35
C MET A 66 -15.11 -9.40 -3.79
N ASN A 67 -16.06 -10.30 -4.01
CA ASN A 67 -17.36 -10.28 -3.33
C ASN A 67 -17.17 -10.78 -1.89
N PRO A 68 -17.47 -9.95 -0.86
CA PRO A 68 -17.22 -10.33 0.53
C PRO A 68 -18.15 -11.43 1.04
N GLU A 69 -19.33 -11.62 0.45
CA GLU A 69 -20.33 -12.59 0.92
C GLU A 69 -19.94 -14.04 0.60
N ASN A 70 -19.22 -14.26 -0.51
CA ASN A 70 -18.92 -15.61 -1.01
C ASN A 70 -17.48 -15.81 -1.47
N GLY A 71 -16.62 -14.78 -1.37
CA GLY A 71 -15.22 -14.85 -1.80
C GLY A 71 -15.01 -14.88 -3.32
N GLY A 72 -16.07 -14.69 -4.12
CA GLY A 72 -15.98 -14.69 -5.58
C GLY A 72 -15.09 -13.55 -6.09
N ILE A 73 -14.12 -13.87 -6.94
CA ILE A 73 -13.23 -12.88 -7.57
C ILE A 73 -13.97 -12.20 -8.72
N LEU A 74 -14.22 -10.89 -8.58
CA LEU A 74 -14.92 -10.07 -9.58
C LEU A 74 -13.97 -9.49 -10.63
N SER A 75 -12.75 -9.16 -10.23
CA SER A 75 -11.71 -8.66 -11.12
C SER A 75 -10.33 -8.99 -10.57
N LEU A 76 -9.40 -9.30 -11.46
CA LEU A 76 -8.02 -9.64 -11.11
C LEU A 76 -7.05 -9.13 -12.16
N VAL A 77 -6.15 -8.24 -11.76
CA VAL A 77 -5.07 -7.70 -12.58
C VAL A 77 -3.74 -7.98 -11.89
N GLY A 78 -2.90 -8.83 -12.49
CA GLY A 78 -1.63 -9.27 -11.92
C GLY A 78 -0.42 -8.39 -12.24
N GLY A 79 -0.58 -7.37 -13.09
CA GLY A 79 0.50 -6.51 -13.54
C GLY A 79 0.09 -5.55 -14.64
N PHE A 80 0.99 -4.65 -15.02
CA PHE A 80 0.78 -3.67 -16.10
C PHE A 80 0.28 -4.29 -17.42
N ASN A 81 0.89 -5.39 -17.85
CA ASN A 81 0.52 -6.07 -19.08
C ASN A 81 0.94 -7.55 -19.03
N PHE A 82 0.02 -8.45 -19.37
CA PHE A 82 0.24 -9.91 -19.30
C PHE A 82 1.25 -10.42 -20.34
N VAL A 83 1.28 -9.84 -21.54
CA VAL A 83 2.23 -10.19 -22.59
C VAL A 83 3.65 -9.83 -22.16
N HIS A 84 3.81 -8.70 -21.46
CA HIS A 84 5.10 -8.28 -20.90
C HIS A 84 5.53 -9.15 -19.72
N SER A 85 4.61 -9.57 -18.85
CA SER A 85 4.91 -10.44 -17.72
C SER A 85 3.70 -11.27 -17.31
N LYS A 86 3.86 -12.60 -17.36
CA LYS A 86 2.85 -13.56 -16.91
C LYS A 86 2.80 -13.74 -15.39
N PHE A 87 3.74 -13.13 -14.65
CA PHE A 87 3.80 -13.23 -13.20
C PHE A 87 2.63 -12.48 -12.56
N ASN A 88 1.77 -13.20 -11.84
CA ASN A 88 0.55 -12.66 -11.27
C ASN A 88 0.80 -12.09 -9.87
N ARG A 89 1.05 -10.77 -9.77
CA ARG A 89 1.33 -10.12 -8.49
C ARG A 89 0.15 -10.14 -7.52
N ALA A 90 -1.08 -10.24 -8.01
CA ALA A 90 -2.26 -10.31 -7.14
C ALA A 90 -2.29 -11.56 -6.26
N THR A 91 -1.78 -12.69 -6.78
CA THR A 91 -1.83 -13.99 -6.11
C THR A 91 -0.47 -14.54 -5.70
N MET A 92 0.62 -14.07 -6.31
CA MET A 92 1.98 -14.60 -6.10
C MET A 92 2.95 -13.60 -5.45
N SER A 93 2.69 -12.29 -5.54
CA SER A 93 3.60 -11.29 -4.96
C SER A 93 3.32 -11.08 -3.49
N VAL A 94 4.08 -11.75 -2.64
CA VAL A 94 4.09 -11.51 -1.19
C VAL A 94 4.82 -10.19 -0.91
N ARG A 95 4.12 -9.23 -0.27
CA ARG A 95 4.66 -7.91 0.07
C ARG A 95 4.25 -7.50 1.47
N GLN A 96 5.08 -6.68 2.12
CA GLN A 96 4.71 -6.02 3.37
C GLN A 96 3.43 -5.22 3.17
N VAL A 97 2.45 -5.45 4.05
CA VAL A 97 1.12 -4.81 3.94
C VAL A 97 1.14 -3.38 4.51
N GLY A 98 2.16 -3.03 5.28
CA GLY A 98 2.29 -1.70 5.87
C GLY A 98 1.10 -1.36 6.78
N SER A 99 0.66 -0.11 6.75
CA SER A 99 -0.44 0.36 7.60
C SER A 99 -1.80 -0.29 7.32
N SER A 100 -1.97 -1.01 6.21
CA SER A 100 -3.21 -1.75 5.93
C SER A 100 -3.44 -2.92 6.88
N ILE A 101 -2.46 -3.32 7.70
CA ILE A 101 -2.68 -4.31 8.76
C ILE A 101 -3.45 -3.75 9.97
N LYS A 102 -3.44 -2.43 10.17
CA LYS A 102 -3.92 -1.81 11.42
C LYS A 102 -5.38 -2.13 11.73
N PRO A 103 -6.32 -2.16 10.76
CA PRO A 103 -7.70 -2.58 11.05
C PRO A 103 -7.79 -3.95 11.75
N PHE A 104 -6.99 -4.93 11.34
CA PHE A 104 -6.97 -6.25 11.97
C PHE A 104 -6.47 -6.19 13.43
N ILE A 105 -5.40 -5.45 13.69
CA ILE A 105 -4.86 -5.27 15.06
C ILE A 105 -5.85 -4.53 15.96
N TYR A 106 -6.48 -3.49 15.44
CA TYR A 106 -7.47 -2.71 16.19
C TYR A 106 -8.74 -3.53 16.43
N SER A 107 -9.13 -4.40 15.50
CA SER A 107 -10.25 -5.31 15.71
C SER A 107 -9.97 -6.32 16.83
N ALA A 108 -8.73 -6.83 16.96
CA ALA A 108 -8.33 -7.68 18.08
C ALA A 108 -8.48 -6.97 19.43
N ALA A 109 -8.13 -5.69 19.49
CA ALA A 109 -8.32 -4.88 20.69
C ALA A 109 -9.79 -4.66 21.02
N ILE A 110 -10.63 -4.45 20.01
CA ILE A 110 -12.07 -4.30 20.20
C ILE A 110 -12.68 -5.61 20.70
N ASP A 111 -12.29 -6.76 20.14
CA ASP A 111 -12.72 -8.09 20.59
C ASP A 111 -12.32 -8.36 22.06
N LYS A 112 -11.16 -7.82 22.49
CA LYS A 112 -10.70 -7.89 23.89
C LYS A 112 -11.41 -6.89 24.83
N GLY A 113 -12.34 -6.08 24.33
CA GLY A 113 -13.16 -5.17 25.13
C GLY A 113 -12.77 -3.69 25.05
N LEU A 114 -11.81 -3.30 24.22
CA LEU A 114 -11.59 -1.88 23.93
C LEU A 114 -12.74 -1.33 23.08
N THR A 115 -13.01 -0.03 23.20
CA THR A 115 -14.01 0.64 22.38
C THR A 115 -13.34 1.64 21.45
N LEU A 116 -14.08 2.09 20.44
CA LEU A 116 -13.66 3.20 19.57
C LEU A 116 -13.41 4.52 20.32
N ALA A 117 -13.84 4.62 21.58
CA ALA A 117 -13.63 5.76 22.46
C ALA A 117 -12.48 5.57 23.45
N THR A 118 -11.92 4.35 23.59
CA THR A 118 -10.78 4.09 24.47
C THR A 118 -9.62 5.02 24.14
N LEU A 119 -9.05 5.64 25.16
CA LEU A 119 -7.90 6.52 25.01
C LEU A 119 -6.62 5.70 24.96
N ILE A 120 -5.85 5.86 23.89
CA ILE A 120 -4.51 5.31 23.73
C ILE A 120 -3.54 6.48 23.57
N ASN A 121 -2.40 6.42 24.25
CA ASN A 121 -1.47 7.54 24.27
C ASN A 121 -0.64 7.64 22.98
N ASP A 122 -0.83 8.71 22.20
CA ASP A 122 0.02 9.07 21.06
C ASP A 122 1.26 9.83 21.55
N ALA A 123 2.22 9.07 22.09
CA ALA A 123 3.48 9.58 22.62
C ALA A 123 4.65 8.67 22.20
N PRO A 124 5.89 9.20 22.11
CA PRO A 124 7.07 8.43 21.76
C PRO A 124 7.20 7.13 22.56
N ILE A 125 7.62 6.06 21.88
CA ILE A 125 7.97 4.78 22.51
C ILE A 125 9.49 4.66 22.50
N ASN A 126 10.06 4.30 23.64
CA ASN A 126 11.47 3.98 23.78
C ASN A 126 11.57 2.64 24.52
N LYS A 127 11.93 1.57 23.80
CA LYS A 127 12.10 0.23 24.37
C LYS A 127 13.52 -0.23 24.09
N TRP A 128 14.29 -0.51 25.14
CA TRP A 128 15.61 -1.12 24.98
C TRP A 128 15.45 -2.50 24.33
N ASP A 129 16.24 -2.76 23.30
CA ASP A 129 16.32 -4.05 22.65
C ASP A 129 17.77 -4.55 22.75
N ALA A 130 17.99 -5.49 23.66
CA ALA A 130 19.31 -6.08 23.88
C ALA A 130 19.83 -6.82 22.65
N GLY A 131 18.95 -7.35 21.79
CA GLY A 131 19.33 -8.10 20.59
C GLY A 131 19.89 -7.21 19.48
N SER A 132 19.41 -5.96 19.36
CA SER A 132 19.96 -4.98 18.41
C SER A 132 21.01 -4.05 19.02
N GLY A 133 21.27 -4.14 20.33
CA GLY A 133 22.19 -3.25 21.06
C GLY A 133 21.74 -1.79 21.08
N SER A 134 20.48 -1.52 20.73
CA SER A 134 19.93 -0.18 20.62
C SER A 134 18.47 -0.15 21.06
N ALA A 135 17.95 1.04 21.36
CA ALA A 135 16.54 1.14 21.71
C ALA A 135 15.66 1.28 20.45
N TRP A 136 14.64 0.44 20.35
CA TRP A 136 13.60 0.51 19.33
C TRP A 136 12.68 1.70 19.59
N ARG A 137 12.58 2.59 18.60
CA ARG A 137 11.88 3.87 18.66
C ARG A 137 11.00 4.08 17.43
N PRO A 138 9.83 3.42 17.34
CA PRO A 138 8.92 3.62 16.22
C PRO A 138 8.44 5.07 16.17
N LYS A 139 8.37 5.66 14.97
CA LYS A 139 7.94 7.05 14.74
C LYS A 139 6.65 7.09 13.93
N ASN A 140 5.81 8.08 14.20
CA ASN A 140 4.69 8.41 13.32
C ASN A 140 5.21 9.02 11.99
N SER A 141 4.36 9.05 10.96
CA SER A 141 4.60 9.77 9.71
C SER A 141 3.45 10.77 9.49
N PRO A 142 3.67 12.09 9.70
CA PRO A 142 4.87 12.72 10.25
C PRO A 142 5.07 12.42 11.75
N PRO A 143 6.26 12.68 12.34
CA PRO A 143 6.59 12.36 13.73
C PRO A 143 5.98 13.35 14.74
N THR A 144 4.67 13.54 14.70
CA THR A 144 3.90 14.39 15.62
C THR A 144 3.11 13.54 16.63
N TYR A 145 2.93 14.09 17.83
CA TYR A 145 2.38 13.38 19.00
C TYR A 145 1.31 14.23 19.67
N GLY A 146 0.10 13.68 19.80
CA GLY A 146 -1.06 14.37 20.36
C GLY A 146 -1.39 14.00 21.81
N GLY A 147 -0.67 13.07 22.44
CA GLY A 147 -1.00 12.57 23.77
C GLY A 147 -2.23 11.64 23.75
N PRO A 148 -2.98 11.52 24.86
CA PRO A 148 -4.16 10.64 24.96
C PRO A 148 -5.18 10.91 23.84
N THR A 149 -5.34 9.94 22.95
CA THR A 149 -6.16 10.07 21.74
C THR A 149 -7.10 8.87 21.61
N ARG A 150 -8.32 9.09 21.13
CA ARG A 150 -9.31 8.01 20.96
C ARG A 150 -8.84 6.97 19.93
N LEU A 151 -9.08 5.69 20.21
CA LEU A 151 -8.67 4.55 19.39
C LEU A 151 -9.01 4.76 17.90
N ARG A 152 -10.25 5.19 17.59
CA ARG A 152 -10.69 5.45 16.20
C ARG A 152 -9.85 6.52 15.47
N ILE A 153 -9.40 7.55 16.18
CA ILE A 153 -8.59 8.62 15.60
C ILE A 153 -7.19 8.11 15.32
N GLY A 154 -6.64 7.30 16.24
CA GLY A 154 -5.37 6.61 16.03
C GLY A 154 -5.37 5.72 14.79
N LEU A 155 -6.44 4.96 14.57
CA LEU A 155 -6.61 4.14 13.36
C LEU A 155 -6.74 5.01 12.10
N ALA A 156 -7.65 5.99 12.11
CA ALA A 156 -7.93 6.85 10.96
C ALA A 156 -6.70 7.65 10.51
N GLN A 157 -5.89 8.13 11.46
CA GLN A 157 -4.65 8.86 11.19
C GLN A 157 -3.43 7.94 11.07
N SER A 158 -3.62 6.62 11.14
CA SER A 158 -2.56 5.63 11.02
C SER A 158 -1.39 5.88 11.99
N LYS A 159 -1.68 6.25 13.25
CA LYS A 159 -0.67 6.55 14.27
C LYS A 159 0.11 5.29 14.65
N ASN A 160 1.39 5.23 14.29
CA ASN A 160 2.26 4.07 14.50
C ASN A 160 2.43 3.74 15.99
N VAL A 161 2.69 4.72 16.84
CA VAL A 161 2.87 4.47 18.28
C VAL A 161 1.57 4.00 18.94
N MET A 162 0.41 4.47 18.48
CA MET A 162 -0.89 3.99 18.96
C MET A 162 -1.16 2.55 18.51
N ALA A 163 -0.80 2.18 17.28
CA ALA A 163 -0.92 0.79 16.81
C ALA A 163 -0.07 -0.17 17.65
N VAL A 164 1.16 0.23 18.00
CA VAL A 164 2.05 -0.55 18.89
C VAL A 164 1.44 -0.70 20.28
N ARG A 165 0.92 0.39 20.87
CA ARG A 165 0.26 0.32 22.18
C ARG A 165 -1.01 -0.53 22.16
N THR A 166 -1.82 -0.39 21.13
CA THR A 166 -3.03 -1.21 20.92
C THR A 166 -2.67 -2.69 20.87
N LEU A 167 -1.62 -3.06 20.12
CA LEU A 167 -1.09 -4.43 20.12
C LEU A 167 -0.65 -4.88 21.51
N ARG A 168 -0.01 -4.01 22.31
CA ARG A 168 0.42 -4.34 23.68
C ARG A 168 -0.75 -4.56 24.64
N GLU A 169 -1.84 -3.81 24.51
CA GLU A 169 -3.07 -4.05 25.28
C GLU A 169 -3.66 -5.43 24.98
N VAL A 170 -3.57 -5.88 23.72
CA VAL A 170 -4.00 -7.23 23.31
C VAL A 170 -3.00 -8.30 23.75
N GLY A 171 -1.71 -8.02 23.63
CA GLY A 171 -0.62 -8.97 23.77
C GLY A 171 -0.16 -9.50 22.40
N LEU A 172 1.15 -9.73 22.27
CA LEU A 172 1.78 -10.05 20.97
C LEU A 172 1.30 -11.41 20.45
N ASP A 173 1.36 -12.45 21.28
CA ASP A 173 0.99 -13.80 20.83
C ASP A 173 -0.53 -13.93 20.62
N GLU A 174 -1.36 -13.26 21.44
CA GLU A 174 -2.81 -13.19 21.16
C GLU A 174 -3.11 -12.44 19.86
N THR A 175 -2.43 -11.32 19.60
CA THR A 175 -2.60 -10.58 18.34
C THR A 175 -2.20 -11.44 17.14
N ARG A 176 -1.07 -12.16 17.21
CA ARG A 176 -0.63 -13.06 16.14
C ARG A 176 -1.66 -14.15 15.86
N GLN A 177 -2.19 -14.78 16.91
CA GLN A 177 -3.25 -15.77 16.75
C GLN A 177 -4.53 -15.16 16.17
N TYR A 178 -4.92 -13.97 16.63
CA TYR A 178 -6.09 -13.27 16.13
C TYR A 178 -5.98 -12.96 14.63
N LEU A 179 -4.80 -12.55 14.15
CA LEU A 179 -4.56 -12.29 12.73
C LEU A 179 -4.83 -13.50 11.83
N THR A 180 -4.66 -14.73 12.33
CA THR A 180 -4.94 -15.95 11.54
C THR A 180 -6.40 -16.05 11.11
N ARG A 181 -7.33 -15.43 11.86
CA ARG A 181 -8.76 -15.32 11.49
C ARG A 181 -8.99 -14.57 10.17
N PHE A 182 -8.03 -13.75 9.73
CA PHE A 182 -8.06 -13.00 8.47
C PHE A 182 -7.19 -13.61 7.37
N GLY A 183 -6.72 -14.85 7.54
CA GLY A 183 -5.92 -15.56 6.53
C GLY A 183 -4.41 -15.30 6.56
N PHE A 184 -3.90 -14.68 7.62
CA PHE A 184 -2.45 -14.61 7.87
C PHE A 184 -1.92 -15.98 8.33
N ASP A 185 -0.79 -16.41 7.76
CA ASP A 185 -0.10 -17.61 8.22
C ASP A 185 0.69 -17.28 9.49
N ILE A 186 0.44 -18.02 10.58
CA ILE A 186 1.10 -17.83 11.87
C ILE A 186 2.64 -17.92 11.77
N ASN A 187 3.16 -18.70 10.83
CA ASN A 187 4.58 -18.87 10.58
C ASN A 187 5.19 -17.67 9.82
N GLU A 188 4.38 -16.95 9.04
CA GLU A 188 4.79 -15.75 8.31
C GLU A 188 4.60 -14.47 9.11
N VAL A 189 3.80 -14.50 10.18
CA VAL A 189 3.62 -13.35 11.08
C VAL A 189 4.78 -13.26 12.08
N PRO A 190 5.64 -12.21 12.01
CA PRO A 190 6.78 -12.07 12.90
C PRO A 190 6.38 -12.02 14.37
N ARG A 191 7.19 -12.67 15.22
CA ARG A 191 7.05 -12.58 16.68
C ARG A 191 7.72 -11.32 17.22
N SER A 192 7.27 -10.16 16.74
CA SER A 192 7.78 -8.84 17.13
C SER A 192 6.70 -7.77 17.02
N GLU A 193 6.81 -6.72 17.83
CA GLU A 193 5.90 -5.55 17.81
C GLU A 193 5.93 -4.79 16.48
N THR A 194 6.92 -5.06 15.61
CA THR A 194 6.98 -4.52 14.24
C THR A 194 5.78 -4.94 13.38
N ILE A 195 5.06 -6.00 13.75
CA ILE A 195 3.80 -6.37 13.08
C ILE A 195 2.76 -5.24 13.17
N ALA A 196 2.77 -4.43 14.23
CA ALA A 196 1.92 -3.23 14.35
C ALA A 196 2.19 -2.15 13.29
N LEU A 197 3.34 -2.23 12.64
CA LEU A 197 3.78 -1.30 11.60
C LEU A 197 3.68 -1.92 10.19
N GLY A 198 3.17 -3.16 10.08
CA GLY A 198 2.98 -3.84 8.80
C GLY A 198 4.15 -4.69 8.33
N ALA A 199 4.98 -5.18 9.26
CA ALA A 199 6.06 -6.13 8.93
C ALA A 199 5.55 -7.51 8.46
N GLY A 200 4.25 -7.80 8.57
CA GLY A 200 3.62 -8.98 7.99
C GLY A 200 3.52 -8.84 6.47
N SER A 201 3.65 -9.96 5.75
CA SER A 201 3.59 -9.96 4.30
C SER A 201 2.42 -10.81 3.80
N LEU A 202 1.68 -10.29 2.83
CA LEU A 202 0.57 -10.99 2.18
C LEU A 202 0.57 -10.68 0.69
N THR A 203 -0.19 -11.48 -0.06
CA THR A 203 -0.57 -11.16 -1.42
C THR A 203 -1.78 -10.22 -1.41
N PRO A 204 -1.97 -9.36 -2.43
CA PRO A 204 -3.16 -8.51 -2.54
C PRO A 204 -4.48 -9.28 -2.41
N MET A 205 -4.55 -10.50 -2.95
CA MET A 205 -5.72 -11.37 -2.82
C MET A 205 -6.01 -11.74 -1.36
N LYS A 206 -4.99 -12.13 -0.58
CA LYS A 206 -5.16 -12.43 0.85
C LYS A 206 -5.56 -11.18 1.65
N VAL A 207 -5.03 -10.02 1.30
CA VAL A 207 -5.45 -8.75 1.93
C VAL A 207 -6.93 -8.48 1.66
N ALA A 208 -7.39 -8.61 0.40
CA ALA A 208 -8.79 -8.44 0.04
C ALA A 208 -9.70 -9.41 0.82
N GLN A 209 -9.31 -10.69 0.89
CA GLN A 209 -10.01 -11.70 1.68
C GLN A 209 -10.10 -11.33 3.16
N GLY A 210 -9.01 -10.85 3.77
CA GLY A 210 -9.03 -10.41 5.17
C GLY A 210 -9.97 -9.23 5.39
N TYR A 211 -9.99 -8.25 4.48
CA TYR A 211 -10.91 -7.11 4.56
C TYR A 211 -12.37 -7.51 4.33
N SER A 212 -12.66 -8.59 3.61
CA SER A 212 -14.03 -9.10 3.43
C SER A 212 -14.71 -9.42 4.76
N VAL A 213 -13.97 -9.86 5.78
CA VAL A 213 -14.50 -10.12 7.14
C VAL A 213 -15.16 -8.88 7.75
N PHE A 214 -14.63 -7.69 7.48
CA PHE A 214 -15.25 -6.46 7.97
C PHE A 214 -16.48 -6.05 7.15
N ALA A 215 -16.54 -6.47 5.89
CA ALA A 215 -17.60 -6.07 4.98
C ALA A 215 -18.85 -6.96 5.09
N ASN A 216 -18.69 -8.24 5.42
CA ASN A 216 -19.79 -9.21 5.53
C ASN A 216 -20.32 -9.43 6.96
N GLY A 217 -19.62 -8.95 7.99
CA GLY A 217 -20.06 -9.02 9.39
C GLY A 217 -19.81 -10.37 10.07
#